data_AF-A0A2S2P6S4-F1
#
_entry.id   AF-A0A2S2P6S4-F1
#
_cell.length_a   1.000
_cell.length_b   1.000
_cell.length_c   1.000
_cell.angle_alpha   90.00
_cell.angle_beta   90.00
_cell.angle_gamma   90.00
#
_symmetry.space_group_name_H-M   'P 1'
#
loop_
_entity.id
_entity.type
_entity.pdbx_description
1 polymer ?
#
loop_
_entity_poly.entity_id
_entity_poly.type
_entity_poly.pdbx_seq_one_letter_code
_entity_poly.pdbx_strand_id
1 'polypeptide(L)'
;DEDEMIGGDEMDLSDDESNLKKTKPKTDPIQLQDENDHLKCELEAYKNEIGMMKASLQTSDQKDIQINYLQQQLLSTRQELNVLTEKCSDVQKSNSSSIDNQLILSNKKQETNNGSNHFSDHQIKLLGHIAIYLSIHPFGTSVESVVSYIKNIDKNVTSQQIENLLVTNQILFENFQNDDTSLWKLVNFS
;
A
#
# COMPACT_ATOMS: atom_id res chain seq x y z
N ASP A 1 22.95 -2.66 -60.16
CA ASP A 1 23.37 -1.27 -60.37
C ASP A 1 22.71 -0.44 -59.26
N GLU A 2 23.36 -0.04 -58.18
CA GLU A 2 24.79 0.02 -57.89
C GLU A 2 25.02 -0.24 -56.40
N ASP A 3 26.10 -0.97 -56.14
CA ASP A 3 26.75 -1.09 -54.84
C ASP A 3 27.31 0.26 -54.41
N GLU A 4 26.83 0.83 -53.29
CA GLU A 4 27.59 1.86 -52.58
C GLU A 4 28.23 1.26 -51.33
N MET A 5 29.40 0.69 -51.60
CA MET A 5 30.49 0.49 -50.67
C MET A 5 31.03 1.84 -50.18
N ILE A 6 30.88 2.11 -48.88
CA ILE A 6 31.68 3.11 -48.15
C ILE A 6 32.01 2.42 -46.82
N GLY A 7 33.19 1.84 -46.65
CA GLY A 7 34.44 2.56 -46.41
C GLY A 7 34.51 2.79 -44.89
N GLY A 8 35.24 2.02 -44.10
CA GLY A 8 36.64 1.66 -44.28
C GLY A 8 37.34 2.13 -43.01
N ASP A 9 36.96 1.58 -41.85
CA ASP A 9 37.68 1.79 -40.60
C ASP A 9 38.94 0.90 -40.62
N GLU A 10 39.90 1.34 -41.42
CA GLU A 10 41.28 0.87 -41.38
C GLU A 10 41.91 1.38 -40.07
N MET A 11 41.87 0.55 -39.03
CA MET A 11 42.62 0.80 -37.82
C MET A 11 44.11 0.52 -38.10
N ASP A 12 44.87 1.59 -38.33
CA ASP A 12 46.34 1.55 -38.41
C ASP A 12 46.91 0.92 -37.13
N LEU A 13 47.38 -0.32 -37.25
CA LEU A 13 48.25 -0.92 -36.25
C LEU A 13 49.60 -0.21 -36.37
N SER A 14 49.99 0.53 -35.34
CA SER A 14 51.34 1.08 -35.22
C SER A 14 52.36 -0.07 -35.28
N ASP A 15 53.08 -0.17 -36.40
CA ASP A 15 54.20 -1.09 -36.58
C ASP A 15 55.43 -0.50 -35.87
N ASP A 16 55.57 -0.79 -34.58
CA ASP A 16 56.82 -0.58 -33.84
C ASP A 16 57.66 -1.85 -33.93
N GLU A 17 58.42 -1.96 -35.04
CA GLU A 17 59.42 -3.00 -35.30
C GLU A 17 60.61 -2.85 -34.32
N SER A 18 60.40 -3.32 -33.08
CA SER A 18 61.51 -3.71 -32.20
C SER A 18 61.14 -4.89 -31.28
N ASN A 19 61.24 -6.09 -31.85
CA ASN A 19 61.76 -7.27 -31.16
C ASN A 19 60.96 -7.80 -29.94
N LEU A 20 59.72 -8.28 -30.16
CA LEU A 20 59.05 -9.14 -29.17
C LEU A 20 58.36 -10.34 -29.83
N LYS A 21 58.82 -11.51 -29.39
CA LYS A 21 58.32 -12.88 -29.60
C LYS A 21 56.83 -12.96 -29.96
N LYS A 22 56.53 -13.69 -31.04
CA LYS A 22 55.20 -14.22 -31.43
C LYS A 22 54.40 -14.72 -30.21
N THR A 23 53.54 -13.89 -29.65
CA THR A 23 52.44 -14.32 -28.79
C THR A 23 51.16 -14.22 -29.59
N LYS A 24 50.72 -15.34 -30.16
CA LYS A 24 49.31 -15.51 -30.50
C LYS A 24 48.52 -15.22 -29.22
N PRO A 25 47.48 -14.36 -29.20
CA PRO A 25 46.59 -14.29 -28.06
C PRO A 25 45.79 -15.59 -28.08
N LYS A 26 46.32 -16.63 -27.43
CA LYS A 26 45.52 -17.79 -27.08
C LYS A 26 44.68 -17.29 -25.91
N THR A 27 43.45 -16.89 -26.17
CA THR A 27 42.45 -16.82 -25.11
C THR A 27 42.41 -18.20 -24.48
N ASP A 28 42.78 -18.31 -23.21
CA ASP A 28 42.92 -19.60 -22.57
C ASP A 28 41.53 -20.27 -22.50
N PRO A 29 41.36 -21.52 -22.97
CA PRO A 29 40.07 -22.22 -22.98
C PRO A 29 39.38 -22.25 -21.61
N ILE A 30 40.15 -22.13 -20.54
CA ILE A 30 39.71 -22.07 -19.15
C ILE A 30 39.00 -20.74 -18.86
N GLN A 31 39.52 -19.62 -19.37
CA GLN A 31 38.92 -18.30 -19.15
C GLN A 31 37.56 -18.18 -19.85
N LEU A 32 37.44 -18.73 -21.07
CA LEU A 32 36.17 -18.81 -21.78
C LEU A 32 35.16 -19.72 -21.06
N GLN A 33 35.64 -20.78 -20.40
CA GLN A 33 34.79 -21.66 -19.61
C GLN A 33 34.27 -20.96 -18.35
N ASP A 34 35.13 -20.23 -17.65
CA ASP A 34 34.75 -19.46 -16.45
C ASP A 34 33.75 -18.35 -16.79
N GLU A 35 33.95 -17.63 -17.90
CA GLU A 35 32.99 -16.66 -18.43
C GLU A 35 31.66 -17.32 -18.79
N ASN A 36 31.69 -18.51 -19.40
CA ASN A 36 30.48 -19.25 -19.74
C ASN A 36 29.70 -19.69 -18.49
N ASP A 37 30.41 -20.12 -17.44
CA ASP A 37 29.79 -20.52 -16.17
C ASP A 37 29.27 -19.32 -15.39
N HIS A 38 29.97 -18.18 -15.43
CA HIS A 38 29.47 -16.91 -14.92
C HIS A 38 28.16 -16.49 -15.60
N LEU A 39 28.13 -16.52 -16.93
CA LEU A 39 26.92 -16.18 -17.70
C LEU A 39 25.76 -17.14 -17.42
N LYS A 40 26.03 -18.44 -17.23
CA LYS A 40 24.99 -19.41 -16.80
C LYS A 40 24.41 -19.04 -15.44
N CYS A 41 25.26 -18.71 -14.47
CA CYS A 41 24.80 -18.28 -13.15
C CYS A 41 23.97 -16.99 -13.24
N GLU A 42 24.40 -16.03 -14.05
CA GLU A 42 23.68 -14.77 -14.27
C GLU A 42 22.32 -14.99 -14.94
N LEU A 43 22.27 -15.82 -15.99
CA LEU A 43 21.01 -16.18 -16.65
C LEU A 43 20.05 -16.90 -15.71
N GLU A 44 20.55 -17.79 -14.85
CA GLU A 44 19.70 -18.46 -13.86
C GLU A 44 19.17 -17.47 -12.80
N ALA A 45 19.95 -16.46 -12.43
CA ALA A 45 19.49 -15.38 -11.56
C ALA A 45 18.36 -14.56 -12.23
N TYR A 46 18.52 -14.13 -13.48
CA TYR A 46 17.46 -13.41 -14.21
C TYR A 46 16.21 -14.27 -14.42
N LYS A 47 16.39 -15.56 -14.72
CA LYS A 47 15.29 -16.50 -14.86
C LYS A 47 14.50 -16.65 -13.55
N ASN A 48 15.20 -16.70 -12.41
CA ASN A 48 14.56 -16.74 -11.08
C ASN A 48 13.81 -15.44 -10.79
N GLU A 49 14.40 -14.28 -11.07
CA GLU A 49 13.75 -12.98 -10.88
C GLU A 49 12.48 -12.85 -11.72
N ILE A 50 12.53 -13.25 -13.00
CA ILE A 50 11.35 -13.33 -13.88
C ILE A 50 10.30 -14.28 -13.31
N GLY A 51 10.71 -15.43 -12.78
CA GLY A 51 9.82 -16.39 -12.12
C GLY A 51 9.09 -15.76 -10.94
N MET A 52 9.80 -15.01 -10.10
CA MET A 52 9.21 -14.29 -8.97
C MET A 52 8.24 -13.19 -9.42
N MET A 53 8.60 -12.41 -10.44
CA MET A 53 7.71 -11.38 -10.99
C MET A 53 6.43 -11.97 -11.59
N LYS A 54 6.53 -13.08 -12.33
CA LYS A 54 5.34 -13.79 -12.88
C LYS A 54 4.43 -14.32 -11.77
N ALA A 55 5.00 -14.90 -10.72
CA ALA A 55 4.23 -15.37 -9.58
C ALA A 55 3.50 -14.19 -8.88
N SER A 56 4.18 -13.06 -8.69
CA SER A 56 3.57 -11.86 -8.13
C SER A 56 2.40 -11.35 -8.98
N LEU A 57 2.56 -11.30 -10.31
CA LEU A 57 1.48 -10.89 -11.23
C LEU A 57 0.27 -11.83 -11.15
N GLN A 58 0.49 -13.15 -11.14
CA GLN A 58 -0.60 -14.12 -10.98
C GLN A 58 -1.36 -13.94 -9.66
N THR A 59 -0.66 -13.64 -8.56
CA THR A 59 -1.34 -13.34 -7.29
C THR A 59 -2.13 -12.02 -7.36
N SER A 60 -1.69 -11.06 -8.16
CA SER A 60 -2.45 -9.82 -8.42
C SER A 60 -3.75 -10.12 -9.16
N ASP A 61 -3.69 -10.90 -10.23
CA ASP A 61 -4.87 -11.29 -11.01
C ASP A 61 -5.92 -12.01 -10.13
N GLN A 62 -5.46 -12.89 -9.22
CA GLN A 62 -6.34 -13.56 -8.26
C GLN A 62 -7.02 -12.58 -7.30
N LYS A 63 -6.28 -11.56 -6.82
CA LYS A 63 -6.84 -10.52 -5.96
C LYS A 63 -7.87 -9.67 -6.72
N ASP A 64 -7.61 -9.34 -7.99
CA ASP A 64 -8.56 -8.60 -8.82
C ASP A 64 -9.85 -9.39 -9.03
N ILE A 65 -9.78 -10.71 -9.24
CA ILE A 65 -10.95 -11.58 -9.29
C ILE A 65 -11.74 -11.53 -7.96
N GLN A 66 -11.04 -11.62 -6.83
CA GLN A 66 -11.68 -11.55 -5.51
C GLN A 66 -12.36 -10.21 -5.27
N ILE A 67 -11.71 -9.10 -5.64
CA ILE A 67 -12.27 -7.75 -5.53
C ILE A 67 -13.53 -7.62 -6.37
N ASN A 68 -13.49 -8.05 -7.63
CA ASN A 68 -14.65 -8.01 -8.52
C ASN A 68 -15.82 -8.84 -7.97
N TYR A 69 -15.55 -10.02 -7.42
CA TYR A 69 -16.57 -10.85 -6.79
C TYR A 69 -17.21 -10.18 -5.56
N LEU A 70 -16.41 -9.56 -4.70
CA LEU A 70 -16.92 -8.81 -3.54
C LEU A 70 -17.71 -7.57 -3.97
N GLN A 71 -17.24 -6.84 -4.98
CA GLN A 71 -17.97 -5.69 -5.54
C GLN A 71 -19.32 -6.12 -6.10
N GLN A 72 -19.39 -7.25 -6.80
CA GLN A 72 -20.65 -7.79 -7.32
C GLN A 72 -21.62 -8.16 -6.20
N GLN A 73 -21.14 -8.82 -5.12
CA GLN A 73 -21.98 -9.12 -3.95
C GLN A 73 -22.51 -7.84 -3.29
N LEU A 74 -21.67 -6.84 -3.09
CA LEU A 74 -22.07 -5.56 -2.49
C LEU A 74 -23.15 -4.85 -3.32
N LEU A 75 -23.01 -4.85 -4.65
CA LEU A 75 -24.02 -4.30 -5.56
C LEU A 75 -25.35 -5.05 -5.45
N SER A 76 -25.32 -6.39 -5.42
CA SER A 76 -26.52 -7.21 -5.25
C SER A 76 -27.20 -6.95 -3.90
N THR A 77 -26.46 -6.94 -2.79
CA THR A 77 -27.00 -6.61 -1.46
C THR A 77 -27.59 -5.20 -1.42
N ARG A 78 -26.93 -4.22 -2.05
CA ARG A 78 -27.45 -2.85 -2.13
C ARG A 78 -28.77 -2.78 -2.90
N GLN A 79 -28.90 -3.56 -3.98
CA GLN A 79 -30.15 -3.64 -4.73
C GLN A 79 -31.28 -4.27 -3.90
N GLU A 80 -30.99 -5.33 -3.15
CA GLU A 80 -31.96 -5.94 -2.23
C GLU A 80 -32.43 -4.97 -1.14
N LEU A 81 -31.50 -4.23 -0.53
CA LEU A 81 -31.82 -3.20 0.46
C LEU A 81 -32.70 -2.10 -0.15
N ASN A 82 -32.38 -1.61 -1.35
CA ASN A 82 -33.20 -0.63 -2.04
C ASN A 82 -34.64 -1.14 -2.27
N VAL A 83 -34.80 -2.40 -2.70
CA VAL A 83 -36.12 -3.04 -2.88
C VAL A 83 -36.86 -3.17 -1.55
N LEU A 84 -36.17 -3.50 -0.45
CA LEU A 84 -36.78 -3.55 0.88
C LEU A 84 -37.20 -2.16 1.37
N THR A 85 -36.41 -1.11 1.11
CA THR A 85 -36.76 0.27 1.44
C THR A 85 -37.97 0.75 0.65
N GLU A 86 -38.07 0.41 -0.64
CA GLU A 86 -39.23 0.75 -1.47
C GLU A 86 -40.50 0.04 -0.98
N LYS A 87 -40.41 -1.26 -0.65
CA LYS A 87 -41.53 -2.01 -0.05
C LYS A 87 -41.93 -1.51 1.34
N CYS A 88 -41.01 -0.89 2.10
CA CYS A 88 -41.33 -0.26 3.39
C CYS A 88 -41.94 1.14 3.22
N SER A 89 -41.72 1.79 2.08
CA SER A 89 -42.27 3.12 1.74
C SER A 89 -43.78 3.10 1.48
N ASP A 90 -44.34 1.97 1.04
CA ASP A 90 -45.79 1.81 0.85
C ASP A 90 -46.57 1.73 2.17
N VAL A 91 -45.90 1.52 3.32
CA VAL A 91 -46.52 1.50 4.66
C VAL A 91 -46.42 2.87 5.36
N GLN A 92 -45.67 3.84 4.82
CA GLN A 92 -45.41 5.14 5.47
C GLN A 92 -46.04 6.36 4.77
N LYS A 93 -47.14 6.19 4.02
CA LYS A 93 -47.95 7.32 3.51
C LYS A 93 -48.84 8.01 4.55
N SER A 94 -48.59 7.84 5.85
CA SER A 94 -49.30 8.55 6.92
C SER A 94 -48.46 9.49 7.78
N ASN A 95 -47.13 9.62 7.58
CA ASN A 95 -46.30 10.62 8.28
C ASN A 95 -45.09 11.06 7.43
N SER A 96 -45.31 11.95 6.46
CA SER A 96 -44.27 12.69 5.73
C SER A 96 -43.68 13.80 6.62
N SER A 97 -42.40 14.22 6.59
CA SER A 97 -41.40 14.23 5.53
C SER A 97 -40.02 14.69 6.08
N SER A 98 -38.96 14.33 5.34
CA SER A 98 -37.63 14.99 5.26
C SER A 98 -36.49 14.47 6.14
N ILE A 99 -35.89 13.34 5.74
CA ILE A 99 -34.45 13.10 5.91
C ILE A 99 -34.01 12.35 4.66
N ASP A 100 -33.44 13.04 3.67
CA ASP A 100 -32.45 12.46 2.76
C ASP A 100 -31.80 13.55 1.90
N ASN A 101 -30.49 13.40 1.71
CA ASN A 101 -29.52 14.26 1.01
C ASN A 101 -28.73 15.25 1.89
N GLN A 102 -27.73 14.73 2.63
CA GLN A 102 -26.54 15.52 2.95
C GLN A 102 -25.27 14.66 3.07
N LEU A 103 -24.90 13.99 1.96
CA LEU A 103 -23.51 13.81 1.59
C LEU A 103 -23.19 14.93 0.59
N ILE A 104 -22.69 16.08 1.05
CA ILE A 104 -21.86 17.03 0.28
C ILE A 104 -21.50 18.22 1.20
N LEU A 105 -20.21 18.27 1.56
CA LEU A 105 -19.36 19.44 1.75
C LEU A 105 -19.91 20.61 2.60
N SER A 106 -19.39 20.69 3.82
CA SER A 106 -18.82 21.91 4.43
C SER A 106 -19.49 23.24 4.09
N ASN A 107 -20.52 23.64 4.83
CA ASN A 107 -20.77 25.07 5.09
C ASN A 107 -21.44 25.29 6.45
N LYS A 108 -20.59 25.72 7.40
CA LYS A 108 -20.82 26.64 8.52
C LYS A 108 -22.25 27.17 8.69
N LYS A 109 -22.91 26.81 9.80
CA LYS A 109 -23.18 27.66 11.00
C LYS A 109 -24.47 27.21 11.72
N GLN A 110 -24.38 27.17 13.05
CA GLN A 110 -25.47 27.20 14.07
C GLN A 110 -26.11 25.86 14.39
N GLU A 111 -25.66 25.20 15.46
CA GLU A 111 -26.22 25.33 16.82
C GLU A 111 -27.70 24.93 16.88
N THR A 112 -27.97 23.71 17.32
CA THR A 112 -29.01 23.42 18.32
C THR A 112 -28.70 22.09 19.01
N ASN A 113 -28.55 22.18 20.32
CA ASN A 113 -28.42 21.08 21.28
C ASN A 113 -29.44 19.95 21.04
N ASN A 114 -28.99 18.70 21.13
CA ASN A 114 -29.62 17.64 21.93
C ASN A 114 -28.88 16.29 21.77
N GLY A 115 -28.20 15.86 22.85
CA GLY A 115 -28.21 14.46 23.29
C GLY A 115 -27.47 13.39 22.48
N SER A 116 -26.40 13.70 21.75
CA SER A 116 -25.52 12.67 21.17
C SER A 116 -24.08 12.93 21.63
N ASN A 117 -23.35 11.87 21.97
CA ASN A 117 -21.91 11.88 22.26
C ASN A 117 -21.14 12.31 21.01
N HIS A 118 -21.24 13.59 20.63
CA HIS A 118 -20.60 14.11 19.46
C HIS A 118 -19.12 14.29 19.79
N PHE A 119 -18.27 13.46 19.20
CA PHE A 119 -16.83 13.68 19.24
C PHE A 119 -16.54 15.13 18.83
N SER A 120 -15.68 15.81 19.58
CA SER A 120 -15.26 17.15 19.19
C SER A 120 -14.47 17.09 17.87
N ASP A 121 -14.49 18.16 17.07
CA ASP A 121 -13.69 18.24 15.84
C ASP A 121 -12.21 17.91 16.08
N HIS A 122 -11.71 18.28 17.25
CA HIS A 122 -10.36 17.94 17.68
C HIS A 122 -10.18 16.44 17.93
N GLN A 123 -11.13 15.80 18.62
CA GLN A 123 -11.09 14.35 18.86
C GLN A 123 -11.17 13.56 17.54
N ILE A 124 -12.03 13.97 16.60
CA ILE A 124 -12.17 13.31 15.30
C ILE A 124 -10.84 13.39 14.51
N LYS A 125 -10.21 14.57 14.49
CA LYS A 125 -8.90 14.75 13.83
C LYS A 125 -7.83 13.89 14.49
N LEU A 126 -7.79 13.90 15.82
CA LEU A 126 -6.82 13.11 16.59
C LEU A 126 -7.01 11.61 16.35
N LEU A 127 -8.26 11.13 16.33
CA LEU A 127 -8.61 9.75 15.99
C LEU A 127 -8.13 9.38 14.58
N GLY A 128 -8.32 10.29 13.61
CA GLY A 128 -7.81 10.12 12.25
C GLY A 128 -6.28 10.00 12.20
N HIS A 129 -5.55 10.88 12.91
CA HIS A 129 -4.09 10.80 12.99
C HIS A 129 -3.60 9.51 13.65
N ILE A 130 -4.26 9.06 14.73
CA ILE A 130 -3.94 7.79 15.40
C ILE A 130 -4.20 6.62 14.45
N ALA A 131 -5.33 6.60 13.73
CA ALA A 131 -5.68 5.55 12.79
C ALA A 131 -4.68 5.45 11.62
N ILE A 132 -4.26 6.58 11.06
CA ILE A 132 -3.24 6.63 9.99
C ILE A 132 -1.90 6.10 10.50
N TYR A 133 -1.51 6.47 11.72
CA TYR A 133 -0.27 5.97 12.30
C TYR A 133 -0.31 4.46 12.54
N LEU A 134 -1.43 3.94 13.08
CA LEU A 134 -1.56 2.52 13.34
C LEU A 134 -1.73 1.68 12.06
N SER A 135 -2.23 2.25 10.97
CA SER A 135 -2.38 1.52 9.71
C SER A 135 -1.04 1.13 9.06
N ILE A 136 0.04 1.85 9.37
CA ILE A 136 1.41 1.49 8.94
C ILE A 136 2.13 0.56 9.93
N HIS A 137 1.51 0.23 11.08
CA HIS A 137 2.04 -0.65 12.12
C HIS A 137 1.19 -1.94 12.24
N PRO A 138 1.30 -2.90 11.30
CA PRO A 138 0.47 -4.10 11.27
C PRO A 138 0.66 -5.00 12.49
N PHE A 139 1.84 -4.97 13.11
CA PHE A 139 2.17 -5.70 14.34
C PHE A 139 2.00 -4.84 15.60
N GLY A 140 1.28 -3.72 15.51
CA GLY A 140 1.07 -2.79 16.59
C GLY A 140 2.32 -2.00 17.01
N THR A 141 2.11 -1.07 17.94
CA THR A 141 3.15 -0.19 18.49
C THR A 141 2.79 0.23 19.91
N SER A 142 3.78 0.70 20.68
CA SER A 142 3.56 1.12 22.06
C SER A 142 2.81 2.46 22.13
N VAL A 143 2.13 2.70 23.24
CA VAL A 143 1.42 3.96 23.49
C VAL A 143 2.39 5.15 23.41
N GLU A 144 3.60 5.01 23.94
CA GLU A 144 4.63 6.05 23.94
C GLU A 144 5.02 6.45 22.52
N SER A 145 5.09 5.48 21.60
CA SER A 145 5.39 5.74 20.19
C SER A 145 4.26 6.53 19.52
N VAL A 146 2.99 6.15 19.77
CA VAL A 146 1.82 6.90 19.29
C VAL A 146 1.83 8.32 19.85
N VAL A 147 2.05 8.48 21.15
CA VAL A 147 2.11 9.78 21.83
C VAL A 147 3.21 10.66 21.25
N SER A 148 4.40 10.09 21.00
CA SER A 148 5.53 10.79 20.39
C SER A 148 5.19 11.28 18.97
N TYR A 149 4.57 10.42 18.15
CA TYR A 149 4.11 10.77 16.81
C TYR A 149 3.10 11.92 16.84
N ILE A 150 2.05 11.80 17.68
CA ILE A 150 1.01 12.82 17.75
C ILE A 150 1.56 14.15 18.27
N LYS A 151 2.46 14.15 19.26
CA LYS A 151 3.06 15.39 19.79
C LYS A 151 3.88 16.16 18.76
N ASN A 152 4.41 15.47 17.73
CA ASN A 152 5.07 16.13 16.61
C ASN A 152 4.08 16.87 15.68
N ILE A 153 2.82 16.44 15.66
CA ILE A 153 1.75 17.04 14.84
C ILE A 153 0.99 18.11 15.64
N ASP A 154 0.60 17.78 16.88
CA ASP A 154 -0.13 18.66 17.78
C ASP A 154 0.52 18.66 19.18
N LYS A 155 1.19 19.76 19.50
CA LYS A 155 1.91 19.95 20.76
C LYS A 155 0.99 20.12 21.97
N ASN A 156 -0.30 20.40 21.75
CA ASN A 156 -1.26 20.65 22.82
C ASN A 156 -1.94 19.38 23.32
N VAL A 157 -1.67 18.22 22.69
CA VAL A 157 -2.27 16.94 23.05
C VAL A 157 -1.53 16.30 24.22
N THR A 158 -2.27 15.96 25.27
CA THR A 158 -1.75 15.25 26.44
C THR A 158 -1.74 13.73 26.19
N SER A 159 -0.75 13.01 26.72
CA SER A 159 -0.68 11.54 26.62
C SER A 159 -1.98 10.86 27.07
N GLN A 160 -2.57 11.37 28.15
CA GLN A 160 -3.84 10.87 28.70
C GLN A 160 -5.02 11.01 27.73
N GLN A 161 -5.04 12.02 26.86
CA GLN A 161 -6.11 12.15 25.86
C GLN A 161 -5.99 11.06 24.79
N ILE A 162 -4.76 10.70 24.42
CA ILE A 162 -4.48 9.64 23.44
C ILE A 162 -4.81 8.28 24.03
N GLU A 163 -4.38 8.01 25.26
CA GLU A 163 -4.72 6.78 25.99
C GLU A 163 -6.24 6.62 26.15
N ASN A 164 -6.94 7.69 26.57
CA ASN A 164 -8.39 7.66 26.68
C ASN A 164 -9.06 7.38 25.33
N LEU A 165 -8.57 7.93 24.23
CA LEU A 165 -9.10 7.65 22.89
C LEU A 165 -8.84 6.20 22.46
N LEU A 166 -7.65 5.65 22.73
CA LEU A 166 -7.34 4.26 22.44
C LEU A 166 -8.26 3.31 23.24
N VAL A 167 -8.41 3.54 24.55
CA VAL A 167 -9.23 2.71 25.44
C VAL A 167 -10.72 2.85 25.19
N THR A 168 -11.21 4.06 24.86
CA THR A 168 -12.64 4.30 24.59
C THR A 168 -13.08 3.71 23.26
N ASN A 169 -12.19 3.67 22.26
CA ASN A 169 -12.50 3.23 20.90
C ASN A 169 -12.00 1.80 20.62
N GLN A 170 -12.42 0.84 21.44
CA GLN A 170 -12.04 -0.58 21.28
C GLN A 170 -12.54 -1.23 19.98
N ILE A 171 -13.54 -0.61 19.35
CA ILE A 171 -14.02 -1.00 18.01
C ILE A 171 -13.00 -0.68 16.89
N LEU A 172 -12.11 0.28 17.13
CA LEU A 172 -11.13 0.73 16.15
C LEU A 172 -9.72 0.28 16.52
N PHE A 173 -9.41 0.21 17.81
CA PHE A 173 -8.07 -0.09 18.30
C PHE A 173 -8.10 -1.29 19.25
N GLU A 174 -7.25 -2.25 18.97
CA GLU A 174 -7.06 -3.44 19.79
C GLU A 174 -5.76 -3.31 20.57
N ASN A 175 -5.84 -3.48 21.90
CA ASN A 175 -4.68 -3.64 22.75
C ASN A 175 -4.33 -5.12 22.87
N PHE A 176 -3.06 -5.46 22.69
CA PHE A 176 -2.55 -6.80 22.95
C PHE A 176 -1.22 -6.73 23.68
N GLN A 177 -0.98 -7.72 24.53
CA GLN A 177 0.21 -7.82 25.36
C GLN A 177 1.26 -8.64 24.61
N ASN A 178 2.45 -8.09 24.41
CA ASN A 178 3.60 -8.83 23.87
C ASN A 178 4.82 -8.56 24.75
N ASP A 179 5.42 -9.61 25.32
CA ASP A 179 6.64 -9.56 26.15
C ASP A 179 6.66 -8.36 27.13
N ASP A 180 5.67 -8.31 28.02
CA ASP A 180 5.45 -7.27 29.04
C ASP A 180 5.13 -5.85 28.53
N THR A 181 5.01 -5.66 27.21
CA THR A 181 4.62 -4.38 26.61
C THR A 181 3.20 -4.41 26.07
N SER A 182 2.41 -3.38 26.41
CA SER A 182 1.07 -3.17 25.87
C SER A 182 1.16 -2.47 24.52
N LEU A 183 0.86 -3.21 23.45
CA LEU A 183 0.89 -2.71 22.08
C LEU A 183 -0.53 -2.45 21.58
N TRP A 184 -0.68 -1.45 20.72
CA TRP A 184 -1.93 -1.08 20.08
C TRP A 184 -1.83 -1.27 18.58
N LYS A 185 -2.85 -1.88 17.98
CA LYS A 185 -3.02 -2.01 16.52
C LYS A 185 -4.42 -1.55 16.09
N LEU A 186 -4.56 -1.21 14.82
CA LEU A 186 -5.87 -0.97 14.22
C LEU A 186 -6.60 -2.31 14.05
N VAL A 187 -7.88 -2.37 14.40
CA VAL A 187 -8.72 -3.56 14.19
C VAL A 187 -8.94 -3.74 12.68
N ASN A 188 -8.58 -4.91 12.15
CA ASN A 188 -8.91 -5.26 10.78
C ASN A 188 -10.40 -5.64 10.71
N PHE A 189 -11.20 -4.83 10.03
CA PHE A 189 -12.58 -5.18 9.71
C PHE A 189 -12.56 -6.33 8.69
N SER A 190 -12.84 -7.54 9.15
CA SER A 190 -13.08 -8.73 8.31
C SER A 190 -14.53 -8.82 7.87
#